data_AF-A0A369ZDM7-F1
#
_entry.id   AF-A0A369ZDM7-F1
#
_cell.length_a   1.000
_cell.length_b   1.000
_cell.length_c   1.000
_cell.angle_alpha   90.00
_cell.angle_beta   90.00
_cell.angle_gamma   90.00
#
_symmetry.space_group_name_H-M   'P 1'
#
loop_
_entity.id
_entity.type
_entity.pdbx_description
1 polymer ?
#
loop_
_entity_poly.entity_id
_entity_poly.type
_entity_poly.pdbx_seq_one_letter_code
_entity_poly.pdbx_strand_id
1 'polypeptide(L)'
;MPINFPQLLQDSWNFIRNRRQFSLTAMGLLLAIQLLATFVLSNFMVSDSAVSLLPSFLIGIGNIFISVLLVLNINDINAGTFQSFFQNTSKALAKLLPAISLNIIMVLPLSFGMSSILFGNISGSGASIFSLPLSAIGIFVFVRLNLAIYVFLVENYRVGQAVKFMWQLAKGKMAALFAYTLLANLLPILITALVGRLGDNVAIMVLSFVISAFLSLFTTILGFRFYQTIRPKTVN
;
A
#
# COMPACT_ATOMS: atom_id res chain seq x y z
N MET A 1 3.84 4.16 -25.18
CA MET A 1 3.98 2.69 -25.23
C MET A 1 2.83 2.09 -24.44
N PRO A 2 2.07 1.13 -24.99
CA PRO A 2 1.06 0.41 -24.22
C PRO A 2 1.75 -0.33 -23.07
N ILE A 3 1.16 -0.28 -21.88
CA ILE A 3 1.70 -0.99 -20.72
C ILE A 3 1.18 -2.42 -20.76
N ASN A 4 2.09 -3.40 -20.85
CA ASN A 4 1.76 -4.81 -20.82
C ASN A 4 1.56 -5.28 -19.37
N PHE A 5 0.35 -5.08 -18.83
CA PHE A 5 -0.01 -5.56 -17.50
C PHE A 5 0.22 -7.07 -17.28
N PRO A 6 -0.08 -7.97 -18.24
CA PRO A 6 0.19 -9.40 -18.05
C PRO A 6 1.67 -9.69 -17.83
N GLN A 7 2.55 -9.01 -18.58
CA GLN A 7 3.99 -9.14 -18.43
C GLN A 7 4.47 -8.62 -17.07
N LEU A 8 3.93 -7.48 -16.60
CA LEU A 8 4.25 -6.95 -15.27
C LEU A 8 3.83 -7.89 -14.13
N LEU A 9 2.67 -8.54 -14.26
CA LEU A 9 2.21 -9.53 -13.28
C LEU A 9 3.13 -10.76 -13.29
N GLN A 10 3.49 -11.26 -14.47
CA GLN A 10 4.41 -12.37 -14.63
C GLN A 10 5.79 -12.06 -14.07
N ASP A 11 6.34 -10.87 -14.33
CA ASP A 11 7.63 -10.44 -13.81
C ASP A 11 7.63 -10.27 -12.29
N SER A 12 6.53 -9.76 -11.74
CA SER A 12 6.33 -9.67 -10.29
C SER A 12 6.31 -11.04 -9.63
N TRP A 13 5.62 -12.00 -10.26
CA TRP A 13 5.61 -13.40 -9.81
C TRP A 13 6.98 -14.07 -9.91
N ASN A 14 7.67 -13.90 -11.05
CA ASN A 14 9.01 -14.44 -11.28
C ASN A 14 10.01 -13.90 -10.25
N PHE A 15 9.89 -12.63 -9.86
CA PHE A 15 10.73 -12.05 -8.81
C PHE A 15 10.57 -12.78 -7.48
N ILE A 16 9.32 -13.01 -7.04
CA ILE A 16 9.02 -13.75 -5.80
C ILE A 16 9.62 -15.16 -5.87
N ARG A 17 9.44 -15.84 -7.01
CA ARG A 17 9.95 -17.20 -7.22
C ARG A 17 11.48 -17.27 -7.19
N ASN A 18 12.14 -16.28 -7.78
CA ASN A 18 13.60 -16.26 -7.94
C ASN A 18 14.32 -15.73 -6.68
N ARG A 19 13.68 -14.91 -5.86
CA ARG A 19 14.25 -14.32 -4.63
C ARG A 19 13.59 -14.89 -3.37
N ARG A 20 13.56 -16.22 -3.25
CA ARG A 20 12.85 -16.96 -2.19
C ARG A 20 13.19 -16.51 -0.77
N GLN A 21 14.47 -16.31 -0.46
CA GLN A 21 14.89 -15.88 0.89
C GLN A 21 14.28 -14.52 1.26
N PHE A 22 14.38 -13.53 0.37
CA PHE A 22 13.74 -12.23 0.56
C PHE A 22 12.22 -12.37 0.70
N SER A 23 11.58 -13.13 -0.19
CA SER A 23 10.13 -13.30 -0.18
C SER A 23 9.60 -13.99 1.07
N LEU A 24 10.29 -15.01 1.58
CA LEU A 24 9.92 -15.70 2.81
C LEU A 24 10.05 -14.79 4.04
N THR A 25 11.15 -14.05 4.16
CA THR A 25 11.33 -13.09 5.26
C THR A 25 10.29 -11.97 5.19
N ALA A 26 10.04 -11.43 4.00
CA ALA A 26 9.04 -10.39 3.80
C ALA A 26 7.63 -10.88 4.16
N MET A 27 7.27 -12.08 3.71
CA MET A 27 5.96 -12.69 4.00
C MET A 27 5.80 -13.01 5.48
N GLY A 28 6.84 -13.51 6.15
CA GLY A 28 6.85 -13.74 7.60
C GLY A 28 6.66 -12.43 8.39
N LEU A 29 7.29 -11.35 7.95
CA LEU A 29 7.16 -10.04 8.60
C LEU A 29 5.76 -9.45 8.40
N LEU A 30 5.20 -9.54 7.18
CA LEU A 30 3.82 -9.14 6.89
C LEU A 30 2.78 -9.97 7.68
N LEU A 31 3.02 -11.27 7.84
CA LEU A 31 2.19 -12.12 8.69
C LEU A 31 2.27 -11.72 10.16
N ALA A 32 3.48 -11.47 10.67
CA ALA A 32 3.70 -11.09 12.06
C ALA A 32 2.98 -9.78 12.41
N ILE A 33 3.05 -8.76 11.55
CA ILE A 33 2.35 -7.49 11.80
C ILE A 33 0.84 -7.64 11.71
N GLN A 34 0.32 -8.51 10.83
CA GLN A 34 -1.12 -8.78 10.73
C GLN A 34 -1.64 -9.50 11.97
N LEU A 35 -0.95 -10.52 12.45
CA LEU A 35 -1.30 -11.24 13.67
C LEU A 35 -1.23 -10.32 14.90
N LEU A 36 -0.17 -9.52 15.00
CA LEU A 36 -0.04 -8.51 16.04
C LEU A 36 -1.19 -7.51 15.97
N ALA A 37 -1.54 -7.03 14.77
CA ALA A 37 -2.64 -6.10 14.59
C ALA A 37 -3.97 -6.69 15.07
N THR A 38 -4.30 -7.93 14.67
CA THR A 38 -5.52 -8.61 15.12
C THR A 38 -5.52 -8.79 16.63
N PHE A 39 -4.43 -9.27 17.21
CA PHE A 39 -4.32 -9.49 18.65
C PHE A 39 -4.43 -8.19 19.44
N VAL A 40 -3.73 -7.14 19.03
CA VAL A 40 -3.77 -5.84 19.71
C VAL A 40 -5.18 -5.24 19.57
N LEU A 41 -5.74 -5.17 18.35
CA LEU A 41 -7.06 -4.59 18.16
C LEU A 41 -8.15 -5.37 18.91
N SER A 42 -8.11 -6.70 18.96
CA SER A 42 -9.10 -7.48 19.70
C SER A 42 -9.05 -7.22 21.20
N ASN A 43 -7.87 -6.98 21.77
CA ASN A 43 -7.70 -6.73 23.20
C ASN A 43 -8.01 -5.27 23.61
N PHE A 44 -7.82 -4.30 22.71
CA PHE A 44 -7.96 -2.86 23.03
C PHE A 44 -9.28 -2.21 22.54
N MET A 45 -10.06 -2.87 21.68
CA MET A 45 -11.38 -2.39 21.22
C MET A 45 -12.50 -2.55 22.26
N VAL A 46 -12.21 -3.08 23.45
CA VAL A 46 -13.16 -3.23 24.58
C VAL A 46 -13.33 -1.91 25.37
N SER A 47 -12.60 -0.84 25.01
CA SER A 47 -12.50 0.40 25.81
C SER A 47 -12.96 1.64 25.04
N ASP A 48 -14.08 2.25 25.45
CA ASP A 48 -14.74 3.44 24.83
C ASP A 48 -13.99 4.78 25.00
N SER A 49 -12.65 4.78 25.02
CA SER A 49 -11.83 5.98 25.26
C SER A 49 -10.93 6.31 24.07
N ALA A 50 -10.51 7.58 23.94
CA ALA A 50 -9.56 8.03 22.90
C ALA A 50 -8.22 7.26 22.89
N VAL A 51 -7.88 6.59 24.00
CA VAL A 51 -6.73 5.67 24.13
C VAL A 51 -6.89 4.43 23.22
N SER A 52 -8.11 4.08 22.82
CA SER A 52 -8.40 2.99 21.86
C SER A 52 -7.88 3.24 20.44
N LEU A 53 -7.57 4.50 20.08
CA LEU A 53 -7.07 4.85 18.75
C LEU A 53 -5.55 4.68 18.63
N LEU A 54 -4.81 4.81 19.74
CA LEU A 54 -3.34 4.75 19.76
C LEU A 54 -2.79 3.41 19.24
N PRO A 55 -3.33 2.24 19.62
CA PRO A 55 -2.92 0.97 19.04
C PRO A 55 -3.08 0.90 17.51
N SER A 56 -4.20 1.41 16.99
CA SER A 56 -4.47 1.47 15.55
C SER A 56 -3.46 2.36 14.81
N PHE A 57 -3.11 3.52 15.40
CA PHE A 57 -2.07 4.39 14.85
C PHE A 57 -0.70 3.72 14.82
N LEU A 58 -0.30 3.05 15.91
CA LEU A 58 0.98 2.35 15.98
C LEU A 58 1.08 1.20 14.98
N ILE A 59 0.01 0.42 14.82
CA ILE A 59 -0.10 -0.62 13.79
C ILE A 59 0.02 -0.01 12.39
N GLY A 60 -0.63 1.14 12.15
CA GLY A 60 -0.54 1.88 10.89
C GLY A 60 0.89 2.30 10.57
N ILE A 61 1.60 2.87 11.56
CA ILE A 61 3.01 3.26 11.42
C ILE A 61 3.89 2.04 11.14
N GLY A 62 3.66 0.92 11.83
CA GLY A 62 4.36 -0.35 11.60
C GLY A 62 4.18 -0.86 10.16
N ASN A 63 2.95 -0.84 9.64
CA ASN A 63 2.67 -1.24 8.25
C ASN A 63 3.39 -0.34 7.23
N ILE A 64 3.42 0.97 7.46
CA ILE A 64 4.14 1.91 6.60
C ILE A 64 5.65 1.64 6.66
N PHE A 65 6.21 1.41 7.85
CA PHE A 65 7.62 1.07 8.03
C PHE A 65 8.00 -0.18 7.24
N ILE A 66 7.21 -1.24 7.35
CA ILE A 66 7.45 -2.50 6.64
C ILE A 66 7.37 -2.26 5.13
N SER A 67 6.35 -1.53 4.67
CA SER A 67 6.21 -1.21 3.24
C SER A 67 7.43 -0.44 2.70
N VAL A 68 7.95 0.54 3.44
CA VAL A 68 9.17 1.28 3.08
C VAL A 68 10.38 0.36 3.04
N LEU A 69 10.54 -0.50 4.05
CA LEU A 69 11.64 -1.46 4.12
C LEU A 69 11.62 -2.42 2.91
N LEU A 70 10.44 -2.93 2.55
CA LEU A 70 10.27 -3.80 1.39
C LEU A 70 10.67 -3.09 0.10
N VAL A 71 10.21 -1.85 -0.11
CA VAL A 71 10.54 -1.08 -1.32
C VAL A 71 12.04 -0.81 -1.42
N LEU A 72 12.72 -0.45 -0.32
CA LEU A 72 14.17 -0.23 -0.32
C LEU A 72 14.94 -1.51 -0.61
N ASN A 73 14.53 -2.64 -0.01
CA ASN A 73 15.14 -3.93 -0.30
C ASN A 73 14.92 -4.38 -1.76
N ILE A 74 13.72 -4.16 -2.31
CA ILE A 74 13.46 -4.44 -3.74
C ILE A 74 14.35 -3.56 -4.62
N ASN A 75 14.57 -2.29 -4.26
CA ASN A 75 15.46 -1.40 -4.98
C ASN A 75 16.90 -1.94 -5.00
N ASP A 76 17.44 -2.35 -3.84
CA ASP A 76 18.80 -2.89 -3.73
C ASP A 76 18.94 -4.26 -4.44
N ILE A 77 17.89 -5.09 -4.44
CA ILE A 77 17.88 -6.35 -5.21
C ILE A 77 17.99 -6.07 -6.70
N ASN A 78 17.29 -5.05 -7.20
CA ASN A 78 17.36 -4.66 -8.61
C ASN A 78 18.68 -3.97 -8.96
N ALA A 79 19.33 -3.30 -8.00
CA ALA A 79 20.67 -2.74 -8.16
C ALA A 79 21.80 -3.76 -8.01
N GLY A 80 21.50 -5.00 -7.57
CA GLY A 80 22.49 -6.05 -7.34
C GLY A 80 23.31 -5.90 -6.05
N THR A 81 22.97 -4.95 -5.18
CA THR A 81 23.70 -4.62 -3.94
C THR A 81 23.11 -5.26 -2.69
N PHE A 82 22.05 -6.07 -2.84
CA PHE A 82 21.36 -6.71 -1.72
C PHE A 82 22.23 -7.76 -1.01
N GLN A 83 22.52 -7.52 0.28
CA GLN A 83 23.26 -8.46 1.13
C GLN A 83 22.39 -9.05 2.25
N SER A 84 21.54 -8.26 2.89
CA SER A 84 20.68 -8.71 3.98
C SER A 84 19.36 -7.95 4.04
N PHE A 85 18.29 -8.60 4.51
CA PHE A 85 16.94 -8.03 4.61
C PHE A 85 16.87 -6.80 5.55
N PHE A 86 17.64 -6.78 6.63
CA PHE A 86 17.62 -5.71 7.62
C PHE A 86 18.67 -4.62 7.38
N GLN A 87 19.44 -4.70 6.29
CA GLN A 87 20.45 -3.70 5.94
C GLN A 87 19.85 -2.30 5.78
N ASN A 88 18.62 -2.22 5.26
CA ASN A 88 17.92 -0.97 5.01
C ASN A 88 17.06 -0.47 6.19
N THR A 89 17.12 -1.12 7.36
CA THR A 89 16.29 -0.75 8.52
C THR A 89 16.51 0.69 8.96
N SER A 90 17.78 1.12 9.10
CA SER A 90 18.11 2.50 9.50
C SER A 90 17.64 3.53 8.46
N LYS A 91 17.83 3.23 7.16
CA LYS A 91 17.33 4.08 6.07
C LYS A 91 15.80 4.14 6.04
N ALA A 92 15.13 3.02 6.27
CA ALA A 92 13.67 2.96 6.34
C ALA A 92 13.14 3.78 7.52
N LEU A 93 13.81 3.74 8.68
CA LEU A 93 13.44 4.52 9.84
C LEU A 93 13.61 6.03 9.60
N ALA A 94 14.72 6.44 8.97
CA ALA A 94 14.94 7.84 8.60
C ALA A 94 13.92 8.35 7.56
N LYS A 95 13.43 7.47 6.68
CA LYS A 95 12.44 7.78 5.64
C LYS A 95 10.98 7.60 6.10
N LEU A 96 10.74 7.17 7.34
CA LEU A 96 9.42 6.87 7.88
C LEU A 96 8.53 8.11 7.98
N LEU A 97 9.02 9.20 8.56
CA LEU A 97 8.23 10.42 8.76
C LEU A 97 7.79 11.04 7.42
N PRO A 98 8.69 11.19 6.42
CA PRO A 98 8.28 11.55 5.07
C PRO A 98 7.24 10.59 4.45
N ALA A 99 7.43 9.28 4.61
CA ALA A 99 6.50 8.28 4.09
C ALA A 99 5.09 8.39 4.71
N ILE A 100 5.01 8.64 6.02
CA ILE A 100 3.75 8.90 6.72
C ILE A 100 3.06 10.14 6.14
N SER A 101 3.79 11.25 5.99
CA SER A 101 3.21 12.47 5.42
C SER A 101 2.66 12.24 4.01
N LEU A 102 3.35 11.45 3.19
CA LEU A 102 2.94 11.10 1.84
C LEU A 102 1.67 10.26 1.82
N ASN A 103 1.59 9.26 2.69
CA ASN A 103 0.40 8.43 2.86
C ASN A 103 -0.80 9.26 3.36
N ILE A 104 -0.58 10.20 4.29
CA ILE A 104 -1.63 11.12 4.74
C ILE A 104 -2.14 11.96 3.57
N ILE A 105 -1.25 12.63 2.83
CA ILE A 105 -1.65 13.47 1.68
C ILE A 105 -2.44 12.67 0.64
N MET A 106 -2.03 11.42 0.39
CA MET A 106 -2.65 10.54 -0.59
C MET A 106 -4.04 10.06 -0.16
N VAL A 107 -4.22 9.67 1.10
CA VAL A 107 -5.43 8.98 1.58
C VAL A 107 -6.46 9.95 2.18
N LEU A 108 -6.01 11.09 2.72
CA LEU A 108 -6.86 12.04 3.45
C LEU A 108 -8.09 12.52 2.65
N PRO A 109 -7.98 12.93 1.38
CA PRO A 109 -9.15 13.34 0.59
C PRO A 109 -10.20 12.23 0.46
N LEU A 110 -9.76 10.98 0.30
CA LEU A 110 -10.63 9.82 0.20
C LEU A 110 -11.30 9.50 1.54
N SER A 111 -10.55 9.60 2.65
CA SER A 111 -11.09 9.40 3.99
C SER A 111 -12.20 10.39 4.34
N PHE A 112 -12.07 11.67 3.97
CA PHE A 112 -13.12 12.66 4.17
C PHE A 112 -14.38 12.37 3.34
N GLY A 113 -14.21 11.94 2.08
CA GLY A 113 -15.33 11.51 1.24
C GLY A 113 -16.09 10.35 1.87
N MET A 114 -15.37 9.29 2.28
CA MET A 114 -15.97 8.10 2.88
C MET A 114 -16.59 8.35 4.26
N SER A 115 -15.96 9.15 5.11
CA SER A 115 -16.51 9.46 6.44
C SER A 115 -17.83 10.21 6.34
N SER A 116 -17.97 11.15 5.38
CA SER A 116 -19.22 11.88 5.18
C SER A 116 -20.40 10.98 4.80
N ILE A 117 -20.14 9.89 4.06
CA ILE A 117 -21.15 8.87 3.71
C ILE A 117 -21.52 8.07 4.96
N LEU A 118 -20.52 7.61 5.72
CA LEU A 118 -20.73 6.84 6.94
C LEU A 118 -21.52 7.65 7.99
N PHE A 119 -21.13 8.89 8.26
CA PHE A 119 -21.84 9.77 9.18
C PHE A 119 -23.26 10.08 8.70
N GLY A 120 -23.47 10.28 7.40
CA GLY A 120 -24.80 10.47 6.82
C GLY A 120 -25.73 9.26 7.00
N ASN A 121 -25.19 8.05 6.88
CA ASN A 121 -25.93 6.81 7.11
C ASN A 121 -26.25 6.60 8.60
N ILE A 122 -25.29 6.87 9.50
CA ILE A 122 -25.48 6.70 10.95
C ILE A 122 -26.48 7.72 11.51
N SER A 123 -26.43 8.96 11.02
CA SER A 123 -27.30 10.06 11.49
C SER A 123 -28.70 10.04 10.89
N GLY A 124 -29.01 9.12 9.97
CA GLY A 124 -30.29 9.08 9.25
C GLY A 124 -30.51 10.25 8.28
N SER A 125 -29.53 11.15 8.12
CA SER A 125 -29.59 12.32 7.24
C SER A 125 -29.36 11.97 5.76
N GLY A 126 -29.06 10.70 5.44
CA GLY A 126 -28.63 10.29 4.12
C GLY A 126 -27.21 10.78 3.79
N ALA A 127 -26.64 10.30 2.68
CA ALA A 127 -25.34 10.79 2.22
C ALA A 127 -25.44 12.28 1.87
N SER A 128 -24.53 13.10 2.39
CA SER A 128 -24.51 14.53 2.08
C SER A 128 -24.36 14.74 0.57
N ILE A 129 -24.99 15.78 0.00
CA ILE A 129 -24.90 16.11 -1.44
C ILE A 129 -23.43 16.30 -1.87
N PHE A 130 -22.58 16.72 -0.93
CA PHE A 130 -21.14 16.92 -1.13
C PHE A 130 -20.31 15.63 -1.03
N SER A 131 -20.85 14.53 -0.50
CA SER A 131 -20.11 13.28 -0.28
C SER A 131 -19.61 12.64 -1.58
N LEU A 132 -20.45 12.60 -2.62
CA LEU A 132 -20.11 12.01 -3.91
C LEU A 132 -19.04 12.81 -4.66
N PRO A 133 -19.17 14.15 -4.86
CA PRO A 133 -18.10 14.95 -5.45
C PRO A 133 -16.79 14.85 -4.67
N LEU A 134 -16.84 14.87 -3.34
CA LEU A 134 -15.64 14.81 -2.50
C LEU A 134 -14.95 13.45 -2.59
N SER A 135 -15.73 12.35 -2.58
CA SER A 135 -15.21 11.00 -2.81
C SER A 135 -14.59 10.85 -4.20
N ALA A 136 -15.23 11.41 -5.24
CA ALA A 136 -14.69 11.38 -6.61
C ALA A 136 -13.36 12.14 -6.73
N ILE A 137 -13.24 13.31 -6.10
CA ILE A 137 -11.98 14.06 -5.99
C ILE A 137 -10.95 13.24 -5.22
N GLY A 138 -11.36 12.58 -4.14
CA GLY A 138 -10.51 11.72 -3.33
C GLY A 138 -9.92 10.56 -4.13
N ILE A 139 -10.76 9.84 -4.88
CA ILE A 139 -10.33 8.77 -5.79
C ILE A 139 -9.37 9.31 -6.85
N PHE A 140 -9.67 10.47 -7.42
CA PHE A 140 -8.82 11.09 -8.45
C PHE A 140 -7.43 11.45 -7.91
N VAL A 141 -7.35 12.05 -6.72
CA VAL A 141 -6.07 12.37 -6.05
C VAL A 141 -5.33 11.08 -5.68
N PHE A 142 -6.03 10.09 -5.14
CA PHE A 142 -5.47 8.80 -4.75
C PHE A 142 -4.83 8.09 -5.94
N VAL A 143 -5.54 7.95 -7.06
CA VAL A 143 -5.04 7.31 -8.29
C VAL A 143 -3.77 8.01 -8.81
N ARG A 144 -3.72 9.34 -8.72
CA ARG A 144 -2.54 10.12 -9.16
C ARG A 144 -1.33 9.96 -8.26
N LEU A 145 -1.56 9.85 -6.95
CA LEU A 145 -0.49 9.83 -5.95
C LEU A 145 -0.14 8.43 -5.43
N ASN A 146 -0.85 7.37 -5.88
CA ASN A 146 -0.66 5.98 -5.46
C ASN A 146 0.80 5.49 -5.57
N LEU A 147 1.59 6.08 -6.49
CA LEU A 147 3.00 5.71 -6.68
C LEU A 147 4.02 6.69 -6.09
N ALA A 148 3.56 7.75 -5.45
CA ALA A 148 4.43 8.81 -4.95
C ALA A 148 5.41 8.33 -3.87
N ILE A 149 5.01 7.30 -3.11
CA ILE A 149 5.90 6.64 -2.16
C ILE A 149 7.10 5.97 -2.86
N TYR A 150 6.90 5.35 -4.01
CA TYR A 150 7.99 4.70 -4.77
C TYR A 150 8.95 5.73 -5.36
N VAL A 151 8.43 6.85 -5.90
CA VAL A 151 9.25 7.98 -6.37
C VAL A 151 10.14 8.51 -5.24
N PHE A 152 9.54 8.77 -4.08
CA PHE A 152 10.27 9.28 -2.91
C PHE A 152 11.40 8.33 -2.48
N LEU A 153 11.13 7.02 -2.48
CA LEU A 153 12.08 6.02 -2.02
C LEU A 153 13.21 5.75 -3.02
N VAL A 154 12.90 5.69 -4.32
CA VAL A 154 13.84 5.35 -5.39
C VAL A 154 14.70 6.55 -5.80
N GLU A 155 14.12 7.75 -5.90
CA GLU A 155 14.81 8.93 -6.45
C GLU A 155 15.43 9.83 -5.37
N ASN A 156 15.21 9.52 -4.08
CA ASN A 156 15.63 10.36 -2.95
C ASN A 156 15.11 11.82 -3.00
N TYR A 157 13.97 12.06 -3.64
CA TYR A 157 13.36 13.38 -3.68
C TYR A 157 12.78 13.81 -2.32
N ARG A 158 12.57 15.11 -2.12
CA ARG A 158 11.75 15.62 -1.00
C ARG A 158 10.27 15.32 -1.24
N VAL A 159 9.47 15.22 -0.17
CA VAL A 159 8.02 14.91 -0.24
C VAL A 159 7.28 15.77 -1.28
N GLY A 160 7.46 17.09 -1.24
CA GLY A 160 6.81 18.01 -2.19
C GLY A 160 7.28 17.84 -3.63
N GLN A 161 8.55 17.46 -3.86
CA GLN A 161 9.08 17.18 -5.19
C GLN A 161 8.52 15.86 -5.73
N ALA A 162 8.43 14.83 -4.89
CA ALA A 162 7.85 13.53 -5.26
C ALA A 162 6.37 13.66 -5.68
N VAL A 163 5.59 14.47 -4.94
CA VAL A 163 4.19 14.77 -5.27
C VAL A 163 4.10 15.52 -6.60
N LYS A 164 4.88 16.59 -6.79
CA LYS A 164 4.88 17.37 -8.03
C LYS A 164 5.28 16.52 -9.25
N PHE A 165 6.33 15.70 -9.09
CA PHE A 165 6.80 14.80 -10.14
C PHE A 165 5.73 13.78 -10.51
N MET A 166 5.12 13.11 -9.52
CA MET A 166 4.02 12.18 -9.79
C MET A 166 2.81 12.86 -10.43
N TRP A 167 2.49 14.07 -10.00
CA TRP A 167 1.39 14.83 -10.56
C TRP A 167 1.60 15.14 -12.05
N GLN A 168 2.84 15.47 -12.44
CA GLN A 168 3.21 15.67 -13.84
C GLN A 168 3.25 14.35 -14.61
N LEU A 169 3.82 13.28 -14.03
CA LEU A 169 3.91 11.96 -14.66
C LEU A 169 2.51 11.35 -14.93
N ALA A 170 1.54 11.65 -14.07
CA ALA A 170 0.16 11.22 -14.23
C ALA A 170 -0.55 11.90 -15.40
N LYS A 171 -0.15 13.12 -15.79
CA LYS A 171 -0.71 13.83 -16.96
C LYS A 171 -0.30 13.10 -18.24
N GLY A 172 -1.17 12.22 -18.72
CA GLY A 172 -0.99 11.44 -19.96
C GLY A 172 -1.00 9.92 -19.77
N LYS A 173 -0.96 9.42 -18.52
CA LYS A 173 -1.01 7.96 -18.21
C LYS A 173 -2.12 7.59 -17.24
N MET A 174 -3.17 8.43 -17.11
CA MET A 174 -4.26 8.24 -16.14
C MET A 174 -4.96 6.88 -16.25
N ALA A 175 -5.26 6.40 -17.46
CA ALA A 175 -5.92 5.11 -17.65
C ALA A 175 -5.07 3.93 -17.11
N ALA A 176 -3.77 3.98 -17.34
CA ALA A 176 -2.84 2.99 -16.80
C ALA A 176 -2.70 3.07 -15.27
N LEU A 177 -2.59 4.28 -14.71
CA LEU A 177 -2.55 4.47 -13.25
C LEU A 177 -3.84 3.98 -12.60
N PHE A 178 -4.98 4.21 -13.24
CA PHE A 178 -6.28 3.76 -12.77
C PHE A 178 -6.37 2.23 -12.78
N ALA A 179 -6.03 1.59 -13.90
CA ALA A 179 -6.00 0.12 -14.00
C ALA A 179 -5.04 -0.50 -12.98
N TYR A 180 -3.84 0.06 -12.81
CA TYR A 180 -2.92 -0.36 -11.76
C TYR A 180 -3.53 -0.20 -10.37
N THR A 181 -4.18 0.93 -10.09
CA THR A 181 -4.77 1.19 -8.77
C THR A 181 -5.89 0.19 -8.46
N LEU A 182 -6.70 -0.20 -9.45
CA LEU A 182 -7.68 -1.27 -9.30
C LEU A 182 -6.99 -2.62 -9.02
N LEU A 183 -5.97 -2.98 -9.80
CA LEU A 183 -5.25 -4.24 -9.60
C LEU A 183 -4.49 -4.31 -8.27
N ALA A 184 -3.90 -3.20 -7.82
CA ALA A 184 -3.05 -3.17 -6.63
C ALA A 184 -3.85 -3.00 -5.33
N ASN A 185 -4.98 -2.29 -5.36
CA ASN A 185 -5.74 -1.97 -4.15
C ASN A 185 -7.10 -2.68 -4.09
N LEU A 186 -7.81 -2.86 -5.20
CA LEU A 186 -9.15 -3.49 -5.19
C LEU A 186 -9.06 -5.02 -5.22
N LEU A 187 -8.21 -5.58 -6.08
CA LEU A 187 -8.10 -7.03 -6.25
C LEU A 187 -7.71 -7.78 -4.97
N PRO A 188 -6.74 -7.30 -4.14
CA PRO A 188 -6.45 -7.96 -2.87
C PRO A 188 -7.62 -7.97 -1.90
N ILE A 189 -8.39 -6.87 -1.85
CA ILE A 189 -9.57 -6.75 -1.00
C ILE A 189 -10.62 -7.77 -1.42
N LEU A 190 -10.89 -7.89 -2.73
CA LEU A 190 -11.87 -8.85 -3.25
C LEU A 190 -11.47 -10.29 -2.96
N ILE A 191 -10.20 -10.67 -3.20
CA ILE A 191 -9.73 -12.03 -2.92
C ILE A 191 -9.85 -12.33 -1.43
N THR A 192 -9.40 -11.41 -0.56
CA THR A 192 -9.46 -11.62 0.90
C THR A 192 -10.91 -11.72 1.38
N ALA A 193 -11.81 -10.90 0.84
CA ALA A 193 -13.24 -10.95 1.16
C ALA A 193 -13.90 -12.26 0.69
N LEU A 194 -13.54 -12.76 -0.49
CA LEU A 194 -14.02 -14.05 -0.98
C LEU A 194 -13.52 -15.19 -0.09
N VAL A 195 -12.24 -15.17 0.31
CA VAL A 195 -11.65 -16.17 1.20
C VAL A 195 -12.36 -16.19 2.56
N GLY A 196 -12.65 -15.01 3.12
CA GLY A 196 -13.39 -14.89 4.38
C GLY A 196 -14.81 -15.46 4.33
N ARG A 197 -15.42 -15.59 3.14
CA ARG A 197 -16.75 -16.22 2.98
C ARG A 197 -16.73 -17.74 2.92
N LEU A 198 -15.56 -18.39 2.83
CA LEU A 198 -15.49 -19.86 2.81
C LEU A 198 -15.86 -20.51 4.16
N GLY A 199 -15.89 -19.73 5.25
CA GLY A 199 -16.35 -20.18 6.57
C GLY A 199 -15.53 -19.63 7.73
N ASP A 200 -16.02 -19.82 8.95
CA ASP A 200 -15.46 -19.24 10.18
C ASP A 200 -14.48 -20.18 10.93
N ASN A 201 -13.89 -21.13 10.21
CA ASN A 201 -12.93 -22.07 10.81
C ASN A 201 -11.56 -21.40 11.02
N VAL A 202 -10.87 -21.79 12.09
CA VAL A 202 -9.49 -21.32 12.38
C VAL A 202 -8.55 -21.56 11.19
N ALA A 203 -8.72 -22.67 10.47
CA ALA A 203 -7.96 -22.96 9.25
C ALA A 203 -8.16 -21.90 8.15
N ILE A 204 -9.39 -21.40 7.98
CA ILE A 204 -9.74 -20.39 6.98
C ILE A 204 -9.21 -19.02 7.41
N MET A 205 -9.23 -18.73 8.71
CA MET A 205 -8.60 -17.52 9.27
C MET A 205 -7.09 -17.49 9.01
N VAL A 206 -6.36 -18.57 9.33
CA VAL A 206 -4.92 -18.67 9.06
C VAL A 206 -4.64 -18.54 7.56
N LEU A 207 -5.41 -19.21 6.72
CA LEU A 207 -5.29 -19.14 5.27
C LEU A 207 -5.54 -17.71 4.74
N SER A 208 -6.49 -16.98 5.33
CA SER A 208 -6.77 -15.58 4.99
C SER A 208 -5.58 -14.67 5.28
N PHE A 209 -4.92 -14.84 6.43
CA PHE A 209 -3.70 -14.08 6.76
C PHE A 209 -2.55 -14.40 5.79
N VAL A 210 -2.35 -15.67 5.47
CA VAL A 210 -1.31 -16.11 4.51
C VAL A 210 -1.54 -15.50 3.13
N ILE A 211 -2.78 -15.56 2.63
CA ILE A 211 -3.13 -14.96 1.34
C ILE A 211 -2.98 -13.44 1.37
N SER A 212 -3.43 -12.79 2.44
CA SER A 212 -3.32 -11.33 2.60
C SER A 212 -1.86 -10.86 2.61
N ALA A 213 -0.99 -11.53 3.38
CA ALA A 213 0.43 -11.23 3.42
C ALA A 213 1.11 -11.46 2.05
N PHE A 214 0.75 -12.55 1.35
CA PHE A 214 1.23 -12.81 0.00
C PHE A 214 0.81 -11.71 -0.96
N LEU A 215 -0.47 -11.33 -0.96
CA LEU A 215 -1.00 -10.29 -1.84
C LEU A 215 -0.37 -8.93 -1.54
N SER A 216 -0.15 -8.58 -0.27
CA SER A 216 0.55 -7.35 0.12
C SER A 216 1.99 -7.32 -0.39
N LEU A 217 2.72 -8.43 -0.32
CA LEU A 217 4.06 -8.55 -0.92
C LEU A 217 3.98 -8.36 -2.44
N PHE A 218 3.06 -9.07 -3.08
CA PHE A 218 2.89 -9.05 -4.52
C PHE A 218 2.55 -7.65 -5.06
N THR A 219 1.62 -6.94 -4.41
CA THR A 219 1.23 -5.58 -4.81
C THR A 219 2.35 -4.56 -4.59
N THR A 220 3.16 -4.74 -3.54
CA THR A 220 4.35 -3.90 -3.31
C THR A 220 5.39 -4.06 -4.43
N ILE A 221 5.67 -5.31 -4.85
CA ILE A 221 6.58 -5.61 -5.96
C ILE A 221 6.01 -5.10 -7.28
N LEU A 222 4.71 -5.32 -7.52
CA LEU A 222 4.01 -4.86 -8.71
C LEU A 222 4.06 -3.33 -8.81
N GLY A 223 3.82 -2.62 -7.70
CA GLY A 223 3.89 -1.16 -7.64
C GLY A 223 5.27 -0.62 -7.97
N PHE A 224 6.31 -1.26 -7.43
CA PHE A 224 7.68 -0.91 -7.73
C PHE A 224 8.01 -1.10 -9.23
N ARG A 225 7.67 -2.25 -9.81
CA ARG A 225 7.94 -2.55 -11.24
C ARG A 225 7.11 -1.69 -12.18
N PHE A 226 5.85 -1.46 -11.83
CA PHE A 226 4.98 -0.57 -12.59
C PHE A 226 5.54 0.85 -12.59
N TYR A 227 6.01 1.34 -11.43
CA TYR A 227 6.70 2.63 -11.34
C TYR A 227 7.92 2.69 -12.28
N GLN A 228 8.79 1.68 -12.26
CA GLN A 228 9.95 1.63 -13.17
C GLN A 228 9.56 1.67 -14.66
N THR A 229 8.42 1.09 -15.01
CA THR A 229 7.93 1.04 -16.40
C THR A 229 7.38 2.38 -16.86
N ILE A 230 6.74 3.14 -15.97
CA ILE A 230 6.18 4.45 -16.30
C ILE A 230 7.20 5.58 -16.19
N ARG A 231 8.28 5.39 -15.42
CA ARG A 231 9.37 6.35 -15.24
C ARG A 231 9.98 6.71 -16.60
N PRO A 232 10.18 8.00 -16.92
CA PRO A 232 10.98 8.38 -18.07
C PRO A 232 12.40 7.86 -17.84
N LYS A 233 12.95 7.08 -18.78
CA LYS A 233 14.35 6.67 -18.72
C LYS A 233 15.19 7.94 -18.75
N THR A 234 15.71 8.38 -17.61
CA THR A 234 16.81 9.34 -17.59
C THR A 234 17.99 8.61 -18.22
N VAL A 235 18.26 8.95 -19.48
CA VAL A 235 19.53 8.65 -20.13
C VAL A 235 20.55 9.43 -19.31
N ASN A 236 21.27 8.73 -18.43
CA ASN A 236 22.57 9.19 -17.97
C ASN A 236 23.59 8.67 -18.96
#